data_AF-A0A962E1T3-F1
#
_entry.id   AF-A0A962E1T3-F1
#
_cell.length_a   1.000
_cell.length_b   1.000
_cell.length_c   1.000
_cell.angle_alpha   90.00
_cell.angle_beta   90.00
_cell.angle_gamma   90.00
#
_symmetry.space_group_name_H-M   'P 1'
#
loop_
_entity.id
_entity.type
_entity.pdbx_description
1 polymer ?
#
loop_
_entity_poly.entity_id
_entity_poly.type
_entity_poly.pdbx_seq_one_letter_code
_entity_poly.pdbx_strand_id
1 'polypeptide(L)' 'MSNLESSYTKILNTLHQVEPQKNFLNQIRTPKLSDIELIAINITSEYLGIDSERDLFNKLPQYLLDKIER' A
#
# COMPACT_ATOMS: atom_id res chain seq x y z
N MET A 1 -8.89 -6.67 -13.00
CA MET A 1 -8.55 -6.01 -11.73
C MET A 1 -9.24 -6.75 -10.60
N SER A 2 -8.51 -7.08 -9.54
CA SER A 2 -9.12 -7.59 -8.30
C SER A 2 -9.83 -6.44 -7.58
N ASN A 3 -10.78 -6.77 -6.70
CA ASN A 3 -11.43 -5.77 -5.82
C ASN A 3 -10.39 -5.03 -4.95
N LEU A 4 -9.30 -5.73 -4.60
CA LEU A 4 -8.18 -5.16 -3.84
C LEU A 4 -7.46 -4.07 -4.62
N GLU A 5 -7.07 -4.35 -5.87
CA GLU A 5 -6.35 -3.39 -6.70
C GLU A 5 -7.17 -2.11 -6.97
N SER A 6 -8.47 -2.27 -7.24
CA SER A 6 -9.39 -1.13 -7.45
C SER A 6 -9.59 -0.30 -6.19
N SER A 7 -9.71 -0.95 -5.03
CA SER A 7 -9.87 -0.25 -3.74
C SER A 7 -8.58 0.46 -3.34
N TYR A 8 -7.45 -0.23 -3.47
CA TYR A 8 -6.11 0.31 -3.23
C TYR A 8 -5.84 1.56 -4.07
N THR A 9 -6.08 1.50 -5.38
CA THR A 9 -5.84 2.66 -6.27
C THR A 9 -6.73 3.86 -5.92
N LYS A 10 -8.00 3.63 -5.56
CA LYS A 10 -8.89 4.70 -5.09
C LYS A 10 -8.39 5.32 -3.78
N ILE A 11 -8.06 4.49 -2.79
CA ILE A 11 -7.56 4.95 -1.48
C ILE A 11 -6.24 5.73 -1.66
N LEU A 12 -5.32 5.20 -2.46
CA LEU A 12 -4.04 5.85 -2.75
C LEU A 12 -4.25 7.25 -3.38
N ASN A 13 -5.15 7.37 -4.35
CA ASN A 13 -5.47 8.65 -4.98
C ASN A 13 -6.07 9.64 -3.97
N THR A 14 -6.95 9.17 -3.08
CA THR A 14 -7.51 10.03 -2.03
C THR A 14 -6.45 10.49 -1.03
N LEU A 15 -5.53 9.61 -0.64
CA LEU A 15 -4.42 9.98 0.25
C LEU A 15 -3.50 11.01 -0.40
N HIS A 16 -3.22 10.89 -1.70
CA HIS A 16 -2.43 11.89 -2.44
C HIS A 16 -3.11 13.25 -2.58
N GLN A 17 -4.44 13.30 -2.56
CA GLN A 17 -5.17 14.58 -2.54
C GLN A 17 -5.10 15.25 -1.17
N VAL A 18 -5.04 14.46 -0.08
CA VAL A 18 -4.93 14.97 1.29
C VAL A 18 -3.50 15.41 1.59
N GLU A 19 -2.51 14.59 1.23
CA GLU A 19 -1.10 14.87 1.45
C GLU A 19 -0.28 14.52 0.20
N PRO A 20 0.22 15.54 -0.53
CA PRO A 20 1.02 15.32 -1.72
C PRO A 20 2.46 14.91 -1.40
N GLN A 21 2.97 15.20 -0.19
CA GLN A 21 4.31 14.79 0.20
C GLN A 21 4.38 13.27 0.42
N LYS A 22 5.52 12.67 0.08
CA LYS A 22 5.81 11.26 0.34
C LYS A 22 7.14 11.16 1.07
N ASN A 23 7.36 10.03 1.77
CA ASN A 23 8.64 9.70 2.40
C ASN A 23 9.07 10.76 3.42
N PHE A 24 8.36 10.80 4.56
CA PHE A 24 8.54 11.83 5.58
C PHE A 24 9.89 11.75 6.30
N LEU A 25 10.55 10.59 6.20
CA LEU A 25 11.83 10.33 6.86
C LEU A 25 12.99 10.48 5.88
N ASN A 26 13.99 11.27 6.27
CA ASN A 26 15.28 11.32 5.58
C ASN A 26 16.11 10.07 5.94
N GLN A 27 15.92 9.00 5.18
CA GLN A 27 16.62 7.73 5.36
C GLN A 27 17.77 7.59 4.34
N ILE A 28 18.91 7.07 4.79
CA ILE A 28 20.07 6.77 3.89
C ILE A 28 19.69 5.70 2.87
N ARG A 29 18.86 4.73 3.28
CA ARG A 29 18.28 3.73 2.39
C ARG A 29 16.87 4.17 2.05
N THR A 30 16.60 4.44 0.78
CA THR A 30 15.26 4.77 0.31
C THR A 30 14.47 3.47 0.09
N PRO A 31 13.36 3.24 0.83
CA PRO A 31 12.54 2.06 0.61
C PRO A 31 11.88 2.10 -0.77
N LYS A 32 11.68 0.94 -1.40
CA LYS A 32 10.97 0.83 -2.69
C LYS A 32 9.47 1.12 -2.56
N LEU A 33 8.90 0.84 -1.39
CA LEU A 33 7.52 1.14 -1.04
C LEU A 33 7.49 2.47 -0.28
N SER A 34 6.69 3.42 -0.74
CA SER A 34 6.55 4.71 -0.06
C SER A 34 5.62 4.63 1.17
N ASP A 35 5.79 5.55 2.12
CA ASP A 35 4.98 5.61 3.35
C ASP A 35 3.47 5.65 3.05
N ILE A 36 3.07 6.42 2.03
CA ILE A 36 1.67 6.54 1.61
C ILE A 36 1.15 5.24 0.99
N GLU A 37 1.98 4.53 0.21
CA GLU A 37 1.57 3.24 -0.37
C GLU A 37 1.36 2.20 0.73
N LEU A 38 2.22 2.19 1.76
CA LEU A 38 2.06 1.31 2.92
C LEU A 38 0.76 1.61 3.68
N ILE A 39 0.47 2.88 3.95
CA ILE A 39 -0.79 3.30 4.57
C ILE A 39 -1.99 2.92 3.71
N ALA A 40 -1.91 3.10 2.39
CA ALA A 40 -2.97 2.73 1.47
C ALA A 40 -3.25 1.21 1.50
N ILE A 41 -2.21 0.37 1.56
CA ILE A 41 -2.36 -1.09 1.69
C ILE A 41 -3.11 -1.43 2.99
N ASN A 42 -2.70 -0.83 4.11
CA ASN A 42 -3.30 -1.08 5.43
C ASN A 42 -4.79 -0.69 5.46
N ILE A 43 -5.12 0.52 5.01
CA ILE A 43 -6.53 0.95 4.94
C ILE A 43 -7.34 0.05 4.00
N THR A 44 -6.74 -0.42 2.91
CA THR A 44 -7.40 -1.34 1.97
C THR A 44 -7.65 -2.71 2.59
N SER A 45 -6.72 -3.25 3.40
CA SER A 45 -6.92 -4.53 4.08
C SER A 45 -8.06 -4.45 5.10
N GLU A 46 -8.11 -3.36 5.86
CA GLU A 46 -9.18 -3.08 6.82
C GLU A 46 -10.54 -2.95 6.11
N TYR A 47 -10.60 -2.18 5.03
CA TYR A 47 -11.82 -2.00 4.22
C TYR A 47 -12.35 -3.33 3.64
N LEU A 48 -11.45 -4.26 3.30
CA LEU A 48 -11.81 -5.57 2.75
C LEU A 48 -11.99 -6.66 3.80
N GLY A 49 -11.79 -6.35 5.09
CA GLY A 49 -11.88 -7.31 6.19
C GLY A 49 -10.79 -8.39 6.15
N ILE A 50 -9.59 -8.05 5.70
CA ILE A 50 -8.44 -8.95 5.66
C ILE A 50 -7.65 -8.81 6.96
N ASP A 51 -7.95 -9.66 7.95
CA ASP A 51 -7.31 -9.65 9.27
C ASP A 51 -5.98 -10.42 9.33
N SER A 52 -5.62 -11.16 8.28
CA SER A 52 -4.38 -11.94 8.24
C SER A 52 -3.39 -11.33 7.26
N GLU A 53 -2.21 -10.95 7.76
CA GLU A 53 -1.09 -10.53 6.92
C GLU A 53 -0.77 -11.59 5.85
N ARG A 54 -0.79 -12.88 6.21
CA ARG A 54 -0.54 -13.97 5.25
C ARG A 54 -1.57 -13.97 4.12
N ASP A 55 -2.84 -13.77 4.44
CA ASP A 55 -3.90 -13.69 3.43
C ASP A 55 -3.77 -12.43 2.55
N LEU A 56 -3.39 -11.30 3.16
CA LEU A 56 -3.08 -10.06 2.43
C LEU A 56 -1.95 -10.28 1.44
N PHE A 57 -0.82 -10.85 1.86
CA PHE A 57 0.33 -11.12 0.99
C PHE A 57 0.00 -12.09 -0.15
N ASN A 58 -0.92 -13.04 0.06
CA ASN A 58 -1.39 -13.93 -1.01
C ASN A 58 -2.28 -13.23 -2.04
N LYS A 59 -2.99 -12.16 -1.63
CA LYS A 59 -3.92 -11.40 -2.48
C LYS A 59 -3.29 -10.16 -3.11
N LEU A 60 -2.12 -9.73 -2.64
CA LEU A 60 -1.42 -8.57 -3.18
C LEU A 60 -0.99 -8.81 -4.64
N PRO A 61 -1.15 -7.82 -5.52
CA PRO A 61 -0.69 -7.90 -6.89
C PRO A 61 0.85 -7.92 -6.95
N GLN A 62 1.39 -8.56 -7.99
CA GLN A 62 2.85 -8.76 -8.14
C GLN A 62 3.65 -7.45 -8.06
N TYR A 63 3.15 -6.36 -8.64
CA TYR A 63 3.85 -5.08 -8.63
C TYR A 63 4.01 -4.46 -7.22
N LEU A 64 3.13 -4.81 -6.27
CA LEU A 64 3.29 -4.40 -4.87
C LEU A 64 4.26 -5.35 -4.15
N LEU A 65 4.19 -6.65 -4.44
CA LEU A 65 5.12 -7.62 -3.88
C LEU A 65 6.57 -7.30 -4.25
N ASP A 66 6.83 -6.86 -5.49
CA ASP A 66 8.18 -6.50 -5.96
C ASP A 66 8.77 -5.27 -5.23
N LYS A 67 7.91 -4.44 -4.60
CA LYS A 67 8.32 -3.29 -3.78
C LYS A 67 8.58 -3.65 -2.33
N ILE A 68 8.11 -4.79 -1.86
CA ILE A 68 8.29 -5.22 -0.47
C ILE A 68 9.61 -5.96 -0.37
N GLU A 69 10.56 -5.35 0.34
CA GLU A 69 11.85 -5.98 0.62
C GLU A 69 11.64 -7.07 1.69
N ARG A 70 12.02 -8.31 1.36
CA ARG A 70 11.91 -9.50 2.21
C ARG A 70 13.27 -9.93 2.75
#